data_AF-A0A3B5QTS8-F1
#
_entry.id   AF-A0A3B5QTS8-F1
#
_cell.length_a   1.000
_cell.length_b   1.000
_cell.length_c   1.000
_cell.angle_alpha   90.00
_cell.angle_beta   90.00
_cell.angle_gamma   90.00
#
_symmetry.space_group_name_H-M   'P 1'
#
loop_
_entity.id
_entity.type
_entity.pdbx_description
1 polymer ?
#
loop_
_entity_poly.entity_id
_entity_poly.type
_entity_poly.pdbx_seq_one_letter_code
_entity_poly.pdbx_strand_id
1 'polypeptide(L)'
;MKLKADFFLDQTACPEGTVEMVNIHYSHRGADFCFLPAVNSQVVLSRLCLQVAQCCSGFYGPDCKPCIGGFQHPCYDKGTCLDGIHGNGSCSCHPGFKGIACHICSDSSKHGENCDEECRCVHGLCDNRPGSGGACRRGSCSDGFSGDYCDWTATPCNADGLLAHCHVHSIRCGTSVSSARRPALCCSRCICRDGYEGDGHSCSPINLCLKSSRGGCDANAECVFVAPGNVSCVCAEGWMGDGTVCVEINNCELQERGGCSPNATCNHIGPGQVVETRNPRKHKKSIKLLHLLCATASNVKPLYTMKPL
;
A
#
# COMPACT_ATOMS: atom_id res chain seq x y z
N MET A 1 -3.12 -16.22 24.17
CA MET A 1 -2.17 -15.08 24.22
C MET A 1 -2.82 -13.91 23.48
N LYS A 2 -3.42 -12.95 24.20
CA LYS A 2 -3.68 -11.62 23.64
C LYS A 2 -2.49 -10.77 24.03
N LEU A 3 -1.81 -10.20 23.03
CA LEU A 3 -0.97 -9.04 23.24
C LEU A 3 -1.83 -7.98 23.94
N LYS A 4 -1.52 -7.73 25.21
CA LYS A 4 -1.99 -6.55 25.92
C LYS A 4 -1.36 -5.36 25.23
N ALA A 5 -2.17 -4.53 24.60
CA ALA A 5 -1.82 -3.13 24.48
C ALA A 5 -2.02 -2.52 25.87
N ASP A 6 -1.03 -2.70 26.74
CA ASP A 6 -0.84 -1.81 27.88
C ASP A 6 -0.29 -0.50 27.30
N PHE A 7 -1.18 0.42 26.89
CA PHE A 7 -0.84 1.81 26.68
C PHE A 7 -1.75 2.65 27.57
N PHE A 8 -1.32 2.80 28.82
CA PHE A 8 -1.69 3.98 29.59
C PHE A 8 -1.04 5.18 28.89
N LEU A 9 -1.84 6.05 28.28
CA LEU A 9 -1.44 7.38 27.86
C LEU A 9 -1.16 8.22 29.12
N ASP A 10 0.04 8.10 29.68
CA ASP A 10 0.54 8.97 30.76
C ASP A 10 1.87 9.66 30.38
N GLN A 11 2.14 9.81 29.09
CA GLN A 11 3.25 10.63 28.62
C GLN A 11 2.69 11.91 27.98
N THR A 12 2.69 12.99 28.76
CA THR A 12 2.40 14.35 28.28
C THR A 12 3.60 15.00 27.59
N ALA A 13 4.73 14.29 27.47
CA ALA A 13 5.96 14.81 26.88
C ALA A 13 6.05 14.45 25.40
N CYS A 14 6.40 15.44 24.57
CA CYS A 14 6.68 15.24 23.17
C CYS A 14 7.93 14.34 22.96
N PRO A 15 7.96 13.47 21.94
CA PRO A 15 9.10 12.62 21.65
C PRO A 15 10.37 13.44 21.32
N GLU A 16 11.55 12.88 21.62
CA GLU A 16 12.84 13.55 21.35
C GLU A 16 12.92 14.05 19.90
N GLY A 17 13.34 15.31 19.74
CA GLY A 17 13.42 15.97 18.42
C GLY A 17 12.15 16.71 17.99
N THR A 18 11.09 16.75 18.81
CA THR A 18 9.92 17.62 18.60
C THR A 18 9.82 18.70 19.65
N VAL A 19 9.11 19.79 19.34
CA VAL A 19 8.95 20.94 20.23
C VAL A 19 7.52 20.97 20.76
N GLU A 20 7.38 21.11 22.08
CA GLU A 20 6.08 21.41 22.68
C GLU A 20 5.56 22.74 22.12
N MET A 21 4.32 22.74 21.63
CA MET A 21 3.71 23.97 21.15
C MET A 21 3.54 24.94 22.33
N VAL A 22 4.38 25.97 22.40
CA VAL A 22 4.28 27.05 23.39
C VAL A 22 3.15 27.99 22.97
N ASN A 23 1.91 27.50 22.99
CA ASN A 23 0.71 28.31 22.91
C ASN A 23 -0.44 27.56 23.56
N ILE A 24 -0.39 27.53 24.88
CA ILE A 24 -1.58 27.37 25.70
C ILE A 24 -2.39 28.66 25.48
N HIS A 25 -3.18 28.72 24.41
CA HIS A 25 -4.32 29.63 24.38
C HIS A 25 -5.27 29.13 25.46
N TYR A 26 -5.07 29.61 26.69
CA TYR A 26 -6.15 29.74 27.65
C TYR A 26 -7.19 30.63 26.96
N SER A 27 -8.17 30.01 26.30
CA SER A 27 -9.39 30.72 25.94
C SER A 27 -10.09 31.03 27.25
N HIS A 28 -9.75 32.18 27.83
CA HIS A 28 -10.47 32.74 28.97
C HIS A 28 -11.86 33.16 28.48
N ARG A 29 -12.79 32.21 28.50
CA ARG A 29 -14.21 32.52 28.76
C ARG A 29 -14.61 31.82 30.04
N GLY A 30 -14.69 32.61 31.11
CA GLY A 30 -15.22 32.16 32.39
C GLY A 30 -14.15 31.65 33.35
N ALA A 31 -14.36 31.93 34.62
CA ALA A 31 -13.43 31.80 35.73
C ALA A 31 -13.28 30.35 36.25
N ASP A 32 -12.42 30.20 37.26
CA ASP A 32 -12.28 29.15 38.31
C ASP A 32 -10.79 28.72 38.48
N PHE A 33 -10.31 28.07 39.56
CA PHE A 33 -8.86 27.84 39.98
C PHE A 33 -8.27 26.40 40.17
N CYS A 34 -7.28 25.84 39.47
CA CYS A 34 -7.08 24.35 39.44
C CYS A 34 -6.51 23.81 40.76
N PHE A 35 -7.03 22.70 41.28
CA PHE A 35 -6.43 21.99 42.43
C PHE A 35 -6.14 20.52 42.15
N LEU A 36 -4.91 20.14 42.49
CA LEU A 36 -4.44 18.78 42.73
C LEU A 36 -4.69 18.40 44.21
N PRO A 37 -4.60 17.12 44.61
CA PRO A 37 -5.34 16.60 45.75
C PRO A 37 -4.71 17.04 47.07
N ALA A 38 -5.54 17.55 47.99
CA ALA A 38 -5.15 17.72 49.38
C ALA A 38 -6.22 17.16 50.32
N VAL A 39 -5.73 16.26 51.17
CA VAL A 39 -6.31 15.71 52.38
C VAL A 39 -6.84 16.83 53.29
N ASN A 40 -7.96 16.57 53.97
CA ASN A 40 -8.63 17.40 54.99
C ASN A 40 -9.34 18.69 54.51
N SER A 41 -10.66 18.56 54.36
CA SER A 41 -11.71 19.57 54.59
C SER A 41 -11.31 21.04 54.65
N GLN A 42 -10.95 21.65 53.51
CA GLN A 42 -11.18 23.08 53.25
C GLN A 42 -11.57 23.27 51.78
N VAL A 43 -12.60 24.09 51.54
CA VAL A 43 -13.11 24.41 50.20
C VAL A 43 -12.03 25.15 49.44
N VAL A 44 -11.74 24.63 48.28
CA VAL A 44 -10.58 24.96 47.48
C VAL A 44 -11.12 25.13 46.06
N LEU A 45 -11.34 26.39 45.66
CA LEU A 45 -11.95 26.77 44.37
C LEU A 45 -11.24 26.03 43.24
N SER A 46 -11.94 25.24 42.40
CA SER A 46 -11.40 24.40 41.31
C SER A 46 -11.58 25.02 39.91
N ARG A 47 -10.49 25.32 39.17
CA ARG A 47 -10.36 25.77 37.75
C ARG A 47 -10.70 24.46 37.14
N LEU A 48 -11.69 24.48 36.29
CA LEU A 48 -11.70 23.51 35.24
C LEU A 48 -10.49 23.83 34.34
N CYS A 49 -9.35 23.16 34.54
CA CYS A 49 -8.31 23.11 33.52
C CYS A 49 -8.89 22.26 32.40
N LEU A 50 -9.44 22.92 31.38
CA LEU A 50 -9.80 22.25 30.15
C LEU A 50 -8.48 21.84 29.48
N GLN A 51 -8.06 20.58 29.67
CA GLN A 51 -6.95 20.01 28.91
C GLN A 51 -7.40 19.92 27.45
N VAL A 52 -6.86 20.80 26.62
CA VAL A 52 -7.09 20.76 25.17
C VAL A 52 -6.02 19.84 24.59
N ALA A 53 -6.45 18.76 23.94
CA ALA A 53 -5.52 17.89 23.21
C ALA A 53 -4.79 18.72 22.14
N GLN A 54 -3.47 18.61 22.06
CA GLN A 54 -2.65 19.22 21.03
C GLN A 54 -1.65 18.18 20.51
N CYS A 55 -1.25 18.32 19.25
CA CYS A 55 -0.20 17.51 18.66
C CYS A 55 1.14 18.24 18.78
N CYS A 56 2.23 17.50 18.94
CA CYS A 56 3.57 18.05 18.83
C CYS A 56 3.83 18.56 17.40
N SER A 57 4.79 19.47 17.23
CA SER A 57 5.20 19.98 15.92
C SER A 57 5.52 18.83 14.95
N GLY A 58 5.01 18.91 13.71
CA GLY A 58 5.18 17.87 12.71
C GLY A 58 4.18 16.70 12.81
N PHE A 59 3.16 16.80 13.66
CA PHE A 59 2.05 15.85 13.75
C PHE A 59 0.69 16.54 13.60
N TYR A 60 -0.26 15.91 12.91
CA TYR A 60 -1.54 16.52 12.52
C TYR A 60 -2.77 15.63 12.74
N GLY A 61 -3.93 16.29 12.86
CA GLY A 61 -5.24 15.64 12.97
C GLY A 61 -5.55 15.12 14.38
N PRO A 62 -6.74 14.52 14.58
CA PRO A 62 -7.21 14.07 15.89
C PRO A 62 -6.38 12.91 16.46
N ASP A 63 -5.73 12.13 15.58
CA ASP A 63 -4.87 11.01 15.95
C ASP A 63 -3.37 11.40 16.05
N CYS A 64 -3.03 12.69 15.82
CA CYS A 64 -1.66 13.18 15.72
C CYS A 64 -0.75 12.30 14.85
N LYS A 65 -1.07 12.20 13.55
CA LYS A 65 -0.28 11.46 12.55
C LYS A 65 0.92 12.30 12.09
N PRO A 66 2.09 11.71 11.84
CA PRO A 66 3.26 12.47 11.39
C PRO A 66 3.02 13.09 10.01
N CYS A 67 3.57 14.29 9.78
CA CYS A 67 3.59 14.95 8.48
C CYS A 67 4.37 14.14 7.43
N ILE A 68 4.10 14.41 6.15
CA ILE A 68 4.81 13.76 5.04
C ILE A 68 6.29 14.13 5.11
N GLY A 69 7.20 13.17 4.95
CA GLY A 69 8.64 13.36 5.24
C GLY A 69 9.04 13.04 6.68
N GLY A 70 8.06 12.78 7.55
CA GLY A 70 8.26 12.47 8.97
C GLY A 70 8.22 13.72 9.85
N PHE A 71 8.40 13.53 11.15
CA PHE A 71 8.40 14.62 12.13
C PHE A 71 9.76 15.35 12.22
N GLN A 72 10.85 14.68 11.83
CA GLN A 72 12.20 15.27 11.81
C GLN A 72 12.44 16.14 10.57
N HIS A 73 11.85 15.74 9.43
CA HIS A 73 11.99 16.43 8.14
C HIS A 73 10.61 16.65 7.49
N PRO A 74 9.69 17.38 8.15
CA PRO A 74 8.36 17.62 7.62
C PRO A 74 8.44 18.33 6.26
N CYS A 75 7.71 17.81 5.27
CA CYS A 75 7.75 18.25 3.88
C CYS A 75 9.17 18.25 3.27
N TYR A 76 10.02 17.29 3.70
CA TYR A 76 11.42 17.14 3.28
C TYR A 76 12.28 18.41 3.46
N ASP A 77 11.94 19.25 4.44
CA ASP A 77 12.58 20.56 4.68
C ASP A 77 12.44 21.56 3.51
N LYS A 78 11.54 21.28 2.56
CA LYS A 78 11.26 22.13 1.39
C LYS A 78 9.89 22.81 1.48
N GLY A 79 9.23 22.74 2.63
CA GLY A 79 7.96 23.39 2.88
C GLY A 79 7.55 23.35 4.34
N THR A 80 6.38 23.90 4.62
CA THR A 80 5.78 23.93 5.96
C THR A 80 4.55 23.04 6.00
N CYS A 81 4.47 22.14 6.98
CA CYS A 81 3.31 21.27 7.17
C CYS A 81 2.20 21.98 7.95
N LEU A 82 0.93 21.78 7.56
CA LEU A 82 -0.23 22.14 8.37
C LEU A 82 -0.45 21.09 9.47
N ASP A 83 0.28 21.28 10.57
CA ASP A 83 0.27 20.43 11.76
C ASP A 83 -0.75 20.89 12.84
N GLY A 84 -0.80 20.16 13.95
CA GLY A 84 -1.78 20.36 15.03
C GLY A 84 -3.08 19.57 14.86
N ILE A 85 -3.93 19.58 15.90
CA ILE A 85 -5.16 18.75 15.95
C ILE A 85 -6.20 19.09 14.87
N HIS A 86 -6.19 20.34 14.39
CA HIS A 86 -7.03 20.81 13.28
C HIS A 86 -6.27 20.84 11.95
N GLY A 87 -4.97 20.51 11.97
CA GLY A 87 -4.15 20.37 10.78
C GLY A 87 -4.58 19.16 9.96
N ASN A 88 -4.47 19.27 8.64
CA ASN A 88 -4.78 18.20 7.71
C ASN A 88 -3.52 17.53 7.12
N GLY A 89 -2.33 17.96 7.56
CA GLY A 89 -1.05 17.41 7.10
C GLY A 89 -0.61 17.83 5.72
N SER A 90 -1.30 18.79 5.09
CA SER A 90 -0.89 19.32 3.79
C SER A 90 0.37 20.18 3.90
N CYS A 91 1.23 20.10 2.88
CA CYS A 91 2.47 20.86 2.80
C CYS A 91 2.28 22.14 1.97
N SER A 92 2.71 23.27 2.51
CA SER A 92 2.86 24.53 1.79
C SER A 92 4.32 24.69 1.36
N CYS A 93 4.59 24.61 0.05
CA CYS A 93 5.95 24.51 -0.47
C CYS A 93 6.67 25.87 -0.55
N HIS A 94 7.97 25.84 -0.29
CA HIS A 94 8.85 26.98 -0.53
C HIS A 94 8.97 27.27 -2.04
N PRO A 95 9.34 28.51 -2.42
CA PRO A 95 9.55 28.85 -3.82
C PRO A 95 10.55 27.90 -4.49
N GLY A 96 10.21 27.43 -5.69
CA GLY A 96 11.04 26.48 -6.43
C GLY A 96 10.67 25.00 -6.23
N PHE A 97 9.78 24.69 -5.27
CA PHE A 97 9.29 23.33 -5.01
C PHE A 97 7.78 23.21 -5.21
N LYS A 98 7.32 22.02 -5.61
CA LYS A 98 5.91 21.64 -5.80
C LYS A 98 5.67 20.18 -5.43
N GLY A 99 4.40 19.77 -5.49
CA GLY A 99 3.95 18.41 -5.17
C GLY A 99 3.50 18.27 -3.73
N ILE A 100 2.87 17.13 -3.40
CA ILE A 100 2.22 16.90 -2.10
C ILE A 100 3.16 16.97 -0.90
N ALA A 101 4.46 16.77 -1.13
CA ALA A 101 5.50 16.80 -0.11
C ALA A 101 6.63 17.78 -0.44
N CYS A 102 6.42 18.69 -1.39
CA CYS A 102 7.46 19.65 -1.83
C CYS A 102 8.74 19.00 -2.35
N HIS A 103 8.63 17.78 -2.88
CA HIS A 103 9.75 16.98 -3.37
C HIS A 103 9.96 17.09 -4.88
N ILE A 104 9.31 18.02 -5.59
CA ILE A 104 9.43 18.14 -7.05
C ILE A 104 9.82 19.57 -7.37
N CYS A 105 10.73 19.79 -8.32
CA CYS A 105 11.06 21.14 -8.77
C CYS A 105 9.86 21.81 -9.46
N SER A 106 9.60 23.07 -9.12
CA SER A 106 8.55 23.88 -9.74
C SER A 106 8.82 24.04 -11.23
N ASP A 107 10.06 24.40 -11.58
CA ASP A 107 10.55 24.48 -12.95
C ASP A 107 10.75 23.06 -13.53
N SER A 108 10.15 22.82 -14.69
CA SER A 108 10.26 21.54 -15.42
C SER A 108 11.61 21.31 -16.09
N SER A 109 12.49 22.31 -16.15
CA SER A 109 13.83 22.22 -16.73
C SER A 109 14.95 22.04 -15.71
N LYS A 110 14.63 22.07 -14.40
CA LYS A 110 15.60 21.98 -13.30
C LYS A 110 15.44 20.70 -12.49
N HIS A 111 16.55 20.18 -11.98
CA HIS A 111 16.59 19.02 -11.09
C HIS A 111 17.61 19.22 -9.94
N GLY A 112 17.81 18.17 -9.14
CA GLY A 112 18.72 18.18 -7.99
C GLY A 112 18.00 18.44 -6.68
N GLU A 113 18.75 18.35 -5.57
CA GLU A 113 18.22 18.53 -4.21
C GLU A 113 17.68 19.95 -3.95
N ASN A 114 18.22 20.94 -4.68
CA ASN A 114 17.85 22.35 -4.56
C ASN A 114 17.24 22.94 -5.84
N CYS A 115 16.97 22.13 -6.86
CA CYS A 115 16.37 22.56 -8.12
C CYS A 115 17.17 23.63 -8.88
N ASP A 116 18.49 23.54 -8.80
CA ASP A 116 19.48 24.45 -9.39
C ASP A 116 20.21 23.84 -10.60
N GLU A 117 20.20 22.52 -10.75
CA GLU A 117 20.85 21.79 -11.84
C GLU A 117 19.98 21.79 -13.10
N GLU A 118 20.62 21.88 -14.28
CA GLU A 118 19.92 21.85 -15.57
C GLU A 118 19.72 20.44 -16.12
N CYS A 119 18.50 20.17 -16.56
CA CYS A 119 18.17 18.95 -17.27
C CYS A 119 18.84 18.88 -18.64
N ARG A 120 19.51 17.75 -18.93
CA ARG A 120 20.21 17.52 -20.22
C ARG A 120 19.34 16.84 -21.28
N CYS A 121 18.06 16.64 -21.01
CA CYS A 121 17.12 16.03 -21.94
C CYS A 121 17.01 16.82 -23.25
N VAL A 122 17.32 16.17 -24.37
CA VAL A 122 17.22 16.81 -25.70
C VAL A 122 15.82 16.59 -26.28
N HIS A 123 15.38 15.33 -26.36
CA HIS A 123 14.13 14.94 -26.99
C HIS A 123 13.18 14.21 -26.04
N GLY A 124 13.10 14.62 -24.78
CA GLY A 124 12.23 14.00 -23.80
C GLY A 124 11.87 14.91 -22.62
N LEU A 125 11.02 14.39 -21.73
CA LEU A 125 10.60 15.11 -20.53
C LEU A 125 11.57 14.80 -19.39
N CYS A 126 12.11 15.84 -18.76
CA CYS A 126 13.02 15.66 -17.64
C CYS A 126 12.33 15.04 -16.41
N ASP A 127 13.04 14.16 -15.72
CA ASP A 127 12.65 13.65 -14.41
C ASP A 127 13.20 14.58 -13.33
N ASN A 128 12.35 15.44 -12.79
CA ASN A 128 12.77 16.49 -11.84
C ASN A 128 12.59 16.05 -10.38
N ARG A 129 12.54 14.74 -10.13
CA ARG A 129 12.52 14.19 -8.78
C ARG A 129 13.94 14.23 -8.19
N PRO A 130 14.09 14.47 -6.88
CA PRO A 130 15.36 14.37 -6.17
C PRO A 130 16.04 13.03 -6.43
N GLY A 131 17.35 13.06 -6.67
CA GLY A 131 18.14 11.87 -7.00
C GLY A 131 17.96 11.30 -8.42
N SER A 132 17.21 11.95 -9.32
CA SER A 132 17.06 11.47 -10.71
C SER A 132 18.31 11.63 -11.58
N GLY A 133 19.27 12.45 -11.16
CA GLY A 133 20.47 12.79 -11.93
C GLY A 133 20.18 13.54 -13.24
N GLY A 134 18.98 14.12 -13.39
CA GLY A 134 18.59 14.87 -14.59
C GLY A 134 18.33 14.01 -15.83
N ALA A 135 18.12 12.70 -15.64
CA ALA A 135 17.73 11.79 -16.70
C ALA A 135 16.31 12.09 -17.20
N CYS A 136 16.02 11.72 -18.44
CA CYS A 136 14.68 11.82 -18.97
C CYS A 136 13.79 10.74 -18.40
N ARG A 137 12.52 11.07 -18.19
CA ARG A 137 11.51 10.11 -17.72
C ARG A 137 11.43 8.96 -18.72
N ARG A 138 11.45 7.73 -18.20
CA ARG A 138 11.31 6.53 -19.04
C ARG A 138 10.06 6.62 -19.92
N GLY A 139 10.23 6.42 -21.22
CA GLY A 139 9.15 6.48 -22.21
C GLY A 139 8.70 7.89 -22.60
N SER A 140 9.42 8.93 -22.16
CA SER A 140 9.17 10.31 -22.59
C SER A 140 10.00 10.76 -23.80
N CYS A 141 10.92 9.92 -24.28
CA CYS A 141 11.67 10.22 -25.50
C CYS A 141 10.70 10.29 -26.69
N SER A 142 10.92 11.30 -27.53
CA SER A 142 10.18 11.50 -28.77
C SER A 142 10.46 10.36 -29.74
N ASP A 143 9.52 10.12 -30.67
CA ASP A 143 9.68 9.07 -31.66
C ASP A 143 10.99 9.21 -32.43
N GLY A 144 11.75 8.12 -32.49
CA GLY A 144 13.07 8.09 -33.14
C GLY A 144 14.24 8.52 -32.24
N PHE A 145 14.03 8.71 -30.93
CA PHE A 145 15.09 9.03 -29.96
C PHE A 145 15.12 8.05 -28.76
N SER A 146 16.31 7.81 -28.21
CA SER A 146 16.56 6.89 -27.08
C SER A 146 17.81 7.32 -26.29
N GLY A 147 18.15 6.57 -25.24
CA GLY A 147 19.17 6.91 -24.25
C GLY A 147 18.58 7.57 -23.00
N ASP A 148 19.36 7.64 -21.92
CA ASP A 148 18.92 8.23 -20.64
C ASP A 148 18.64 9.74 -20.76
N TYR A 149 19.20 10.41 -21.77
CA TYR A 149 18.99 11.83 -22.07
C TYR A 149 18.23 12.07 -23.40
N CYS A 150 17.70 11.01 -24.02
CA CYS A 150 17.05 11.05 -25.33
C CYS A 150 17.90 11.73 -26.42
N ASP A 151 19.22 11.55 -26.36
CA ASP A 151 20.22 12.16 -27.23
C ASP A 151 20.63 11.25 -28.40
N TRP A 152 20.23 9.98 -28.37
CA TRP A 152 20.56 9.02 -29.43
C TRP A 152 19.40 8.87 -30.39
N THR A 153 19.67 8.91 -31.69
CA THR A 153 18.69 8.49 -32.70
C THR A 153 18.41 6.99 -32.56
N ALA A 154 17.18 6.67 -32.19
CA ALA A 154 16.65 5.32 -32.15
C ALA A 154 16.14 4.94 -33.53
N THR A 155 16.86 4.06 -34.23
CA THR A 155 16.32 3.40 -35.42
C THR A 155 15.30 2.36 -34.96
N PRO A 156 14.01 2.49 -35.32
CA PRO A 156 13.03 1.47 -34.97
C PRO A 156 13.38 0.17 -35.71
N CYS A 157 13.36 -0.95 -35.01
CA CYS A 157 13.44 -2.27 -35.63
C CYS A 157 12.27 -2.41 -36.64
N ASN A 158 12.57 -2.70 -37.91
CA ASN A 158 11.61 -2.87 -39.02
C ASN A 158 10.94 -1.61 -39.60
N ALA A 159 11.41 -0.39 -39.34
CA ALA A 159 10.85 0.83 -39.96
C ALA A 159 11.28 1.07 -41.42
N ASP A 160 12.23 0.29 -41.93
CA ASP A 160 12.71 0.35 -43.32
C ASP A 160 11.83 -0.48 -44.29
N GLY A 161 10.88 -1.27 -43.79
CA GLY A 161 10.03 -2.14 -44.61
C GLY A 161 10.79 -3.28 -45.31
N LEU A 162 12.09 -3.44 -45.02
CA LEU A 162 12.98 -4.39 -45.70
C LEU A 162 13.18 -5.71 -44.94
N LEU A 163 12.54 -5.93 -43.77
CA LEU A 163 12.78 -7.09 -42.89
C LEU A 163 14.28 -7.31 -42.57
N ALA A 164 15.13 -6.29 -42.74
CA ALA A 164 16.57 -6.44 -42.62
C ALA A 164 17.04 -6.52 -41.16
N HIS A 165 16.19 -6.12 -40.21
CA HIS A 165 16.50 -5.98 -38.79
C HIS A 165 15.47 -6.70 -37.92
N CYS A 166 15.93 -7.42 -36.90
CA CYS A 166 15.06 -8.16 -36.00
C CYS A 166 14.49 -7.28 -34.89
N HIS A 167 13.34 -7.70 -34.32
CA HIS A 167 12.76 -7.10 -33.12
C HIS A 167 13.74 -7.10 -31.93
N VAL A 168 13.59 -6.16 -30.99
CA VAL A 168 14.47 -6.07 -29.79
C VAL A 168 14.43 -7.35 -28.93
N HIS A 169 13.28 -8.04 -28.92
CA HIS A 169 13.08 -9.31 -28.22
C HIS A 169 13.27 -10.54 -29.12
N SER A 170 14.02 -10.44 -30.21
CA SER A 170 14.41 -11.60 -31.01
C SER A 170 15.93 -11.75 -31.12
N ILE A 171 16.33 -12.89 -31.66
CA ILE A 171 17.70 -13.29 -31.93
C ILE A 171 17.82 -13.48 -33.45
N ARG A 172 18.89 -12.94 -34.04
CA ARG A 172 19.27 -13.25 -35.43
C ARG A 172 19.89 -14.64 -35.47
N CYS A 173 19.28 -15.56 -36.21
CA CYS A 173 19.91 -16.84 -36.55
C CYS A 173 20.46 -16.76 -37.97
N GLY A 174 21.79 -16.88 -38.11
CA GLY A 174 22.45 -17.02 -39.41
C GLY A 174 22.63 -18.50 -39.74
N THR A 175 22.15 -18.96 -40.89
CA THR A 175 22.59 -20.22 -41.47
C THR A 175 23.74 -19.94 -42.44
N SER A 176 24.99 -20.13 -42.02
CA SER A 176 26.13 -20.24 -42.96
C SER A 176 25.96 -21.57 -43.74
N VAL A 177 26.14 -21.74 -45.06
CA VAL A 177 27.05 -21.15 -46.05
C VAL A 177 26.43 -21.43 -47.44
N SER A 178 26.46 -20.49 -48.39
CA SER A 178 26.57 -20.88 -49.81
C SER A 178 27.72 -20.13 -50.47
N SER A 179 28.77 -20.91 -50.73
CA SER A 179 29.99 -20.53 -51.42
C SER A 179 29.70 -20.25 -52.90
N ALA A 180 29.15 -19.09 -53.27
CA ALA A 180 29.09 -18.71 -54.68
C ALA A 180 28.84 -17.20 -54.88
N ARG A 181 29.93 -16.45 -55.09
CA ARG A 181 30.15 -15.28 -55.99
C ARG A 181 28.92 -14.47 -56.50
N ARG A 182 27.92 -14.24 -55.66
CA ARG A 182 26.79 -13.31 -55.81
C ARG A 182 26.36 -12.87 -54.40
N PRO A 183 25.91 -11.62 -54.18
CA PRO A 183 25.35 -11.23 -52.90
C PRO A 183 23.99 -11.92 -52.73
N ALA A 184 24.02 -13.19 -52.34
CA ALA A 184 22.84 -13.86 -51.83
C ALA A 184 22.48 -13.17 -50.51
N LEU A 185 21.28 -12.60 -50.48
CA LEU A 185 20.59 -12.19 -49.27
C LEU A 185 20.72 -13.36 -48.27
N CYS A 186 21.63 -13.24 -47.31
CA CYS A 186 21.75 -14.19 -46.23
C CYS A 186 20.41 -14.17 -45.50
N CYS A 187 19.67 -15.29 -45.54
CA CYS A 187 18.40 -15.44 -44.84
C CYS A 187 18.66 -15.37 -43.32
N SER A 188 18.76 -14.15 -42.82
CA SER A 188 18.87 -13.81 -41.42
C SER A 188 17.49 -14.05 -40.82
N ARG A 189 17.22 -15.26 -40.33
CA ARG A 189 15.91 -15.54 -39.74
C ARG A 189 15.90 -14.98 -38.33
N CYS A 190 14.97 -14.06 -38.07
CA CYS A 190 14.70 -13.59 -36.73
C CYS A 190 13.85 -14.62 -35.98
N ILE A 191 14.19 -14.89 -34.73
CA ILE A 191 13.42 -15.79 -33.85
C ILE A 191 13.17 -15.06 -32.54
N CYS A 192 11.93 -14.99 -32.08
CA CYS A 192 11.61 -14.42 -30.78
C CYS A 192 12.38 -15.15 -29.67
N ARG A 193 12.88 -14.40 -28.70
CA ARG A 193 13.52 -14.92 -27.50
C ARG A 193 12.51 -15.73 -26.69
N ASP A 194 13.02 -16.60 -25.82
CA ASP A 194 12.20 -17.39 -24.92
C ASP A 194 11.24 -16.50 -24.11
N GLY A 195 9.98 -16.93 -24.03
CA GLY A 195 8.90 -16.17 -23.39
C GLY A 195 8.20 -15.14 -24.29
N TYR A 196 8.61 -14.99 -25.55
CA TYR A 196 7.96 -14.12 -26.54
C TYR A 196 7.44 -14.91 -27.75
N GLU A 197 6.30 -14.49 -28.33
CA GLU A 197 5.70 -15.09 -29.51
C GLU A 197 5.58 -14.07 -30.66
N GLY A 198 5.65 -14.57 -31.90
CA GLY A 198 5.58 -13.75 -33.11
C GLY A 198 6.46 -14.28 -34.24
N ASP A 199 6.74 -13.44 -35.23
CA ASP A 199 7.47 -13.79 -36.45
C ASP A 199 8.98 -13.45 -36.39
N GLY A 200 9.47 -12.98 -35.25
CA GLY A 200 10.85 -12.53 -35.04
C GLY A 200 11.09 -11.07 -35.42
N HIS A 201 10.22 -10.46 -36.23
CA HIS A 201 10.23 -9.03 -36.56
C HIS A 201 9.24 -8.26 -35.67
N SER A 202 8.18 -8.91 -35.23
CA SER A 202 7.28 -8.48 -34.17
C SER A 202 7.22 -9.60 -33.13
N CYS A 203 7.66 -9.32 -31.91
CA CYS A 203 7.60 -10.29 -30.81
C CYS A 203 6.87 -9.68 -29.61
N SER A 204 5.72 -10.25 -29.26
CA SER A 204 4.95 -9.88 -28.08
C SER A 204 5.22 -10.83 -26.91
N PRO A 205 5.18 -10.35 -25.67
CA PRO A 205 5.36 -11.23 -24.51
C PRO A 205 4.23 -12.26 -24.42
N ILE A 206 4.57 -13.52 -24.18
CA ILE A 206 3.60 -14.59 -24.00
C ILE A 206 2.98 -14.46 -22.61
N ASN A 207 1.70 -14.10 -22.56
CA ASN A 207 0.93 -14.14 -21.32
C ASN A 207 0.21 -15.49 -21.19
N LEU A 208 0.76 -16.40 -20.38
CA LEU A 208 0.18 -17.73 -20.18
C LEU A 208 -1.17 -17.71 -19.45
N CYS A 209 -1.49 -16.66 -18.68
CA CYS A 209 -2.78 -16.53 -18.01
C CYS A 209 -3.94 -16.35 -19.00
N LEU A 210 -3.67 -15.83 -20.20
CA LEU A 210 -4.65 -15.68 -21.28
C LEU A 210 -4.77 -16.91 -22.16
N LYS A 211 -3.86 -17.89 -22.01
CA LYS A 211 -3.94 -19.16 -22.74
C LYS A 211 -4.92 -20.09 -22.02
N SER A 212 -5.44 -21.08 -22.75
CA SER A 212 -6.40 -22.06 -22.21
C SER A 212 -5.85 -22.84 -21.00
N SER A 213 -4.54 -23.05 -20.93
CA SER A 213 -3.87 -23.71 -19.81
C SER A 213 -3.73 -22.84 -18.56
N ARG A 214 -4.02 -21.52 -18.63
CA ARG A 214 -3.82 -20.55 -17.54
C ARG A 214 -2.45 -20.65 -16.87
N GLY A 215 -1.41 -20.98 -17.64
CA GLY A 215 -0.06 -21.22 -17.14
C GLY A 215 0.06 -22.34 -16.10
N GLY A 216 -0.91 -23.27 -16.03
CA GLY A 216 -0.93 -24.38 -15.08
C GLY A 216 -1.55 -24.05 -13.72
N CYS A 217 -2.16 -22.87 -13.55
CA CYS A 217 -2.82 -22.51 -12.29
C CYS A 217 -4.15 -23.27 -12.09
N ASP A 218 -4.46 -23.55 -10.83
CA ASP A 218 -5.74 -24.14 -10.43
C ASP A 218 -6.92 -23.24 -10.85
N ALA A 219 -8.11 -23.82 -11.03
CA ALA A 219 -9.34 -23.07 -11.27
C ALA A 219 -9.64 -22.07 -10.14
N ASN A 220 -9.31 -22.44 -8.89
CA ASN A 220 -9.49 -21.63 -7.68
C ASN A 220 -8.25 -20.80 -7.34
N ALA A 221 -7.29 -20.69 -8.25
CA ALA A 221 -6.14 -19.80 -8.13
C ALA A 221 -6.28 -18.57 -9.05
N GLU A 222 -5.80 -17.45 -8.55
CA GLU A 222 -5.51 -16.26 -9.33
C GLU A 222 -4.20 -16.48 -10.11
N CYS A 223 -4.27 -16.28 -11.43
CA CYS A 223 -3.09 -16.35 -12.30
C CYS A 223 -2.50 -14.96 -12.44
N VAL A 224 -1.27 -14.78 -11.96
CA VAL A 224 -0.53 -13.53 -11.99
C VAL A 224 0.55 -13.62 -13.07
N PHE A 225 0.49 -12.73 -14.05
CA PHE A 225 1.54 -12.60 -15.05
C PHE A 225 2.78 -11.93 -14.42
N VAL A 226 3.87 -12.69 -14.26
CA VAL A 226 5.10 -12.20 -13.63
C VAL A 226 6.10 -11.71 -14.68
N ALA A 227 6.29 -12.50 -15.73
CA ALA A 227 7.21 -12.19 -16.81
C ALA A 227 6.78 -12.90 -18.11
N PRO A 228 7.32 -12.52 -19.27
CA PRO A 228 7.02 -13.19 -20.54
C PRO A 228 7.28 -14.70 -20.44
N GLY A 229 6.25 -15.52 -20.70
CA GLY A 229 6.32 -16.97 -20.56
C GLY A 229 6.38 -17.51 -19.12
N ASN A 230 6.24 -16.67 -18.10
CA ASN A 230 6.27 -17.07 -16.69
C ASN A 230 5.08 -16.51 -15.91
N VAL A 231 4.49 -17.35 -15.05
CA VAL A 231 3.33 -16.99 -14.22
C VAL A 231 3.56 -17.39 -12.77
N SER A 232 2.85 -16.73 -11.87
CA SER A 232 2.70 -17.14 -10.48
C SER A 232 1.24 -17.42 -10.22
N CYS A 233 0.96 -18.55 -9.58
CA CYS A 233 -0.39 -18.93 -9.19
C CYS A 233 -0.54 -18.71 -7.69
N VAL A 234 -1.60 -18.01 -7.28
CA VAL A 234 -1.90 -17.75 -5.87
C VAL A 234 -3.32 -18.23 -5.60
N CYS A 235 -3.51 -19.10 -4.61
CA CYS A 235 -4.86 -19.56 -4.25
C CYS A 235 -5.74 -18.36 -3.86
N ALA A 236 -6.99 -18.36 -4.33
CA ALA A 236 -7.96 -17.32 -4.00
C ALA A 236 -8.28 -17.31 -2.49
N GLU A 237 -8.85 -16.21 -2.01
CA GLU A 237 -9.26 -16.08 -0.61
C GLU A 237 -10.16 -17.25 -0.18
N GLY A 238 -9.84 -17.88 0.96
CA GLY A 238 -10.53 -19.07 1.46
C GLY A 238 -10.00 -20.41 0.94
N TRP A 239 -8.96 -20.39 0.09
CA TRP A 239 -8.28 -21.57 -0.43
C TRP A 239 -6.81 -21.60 0.01
N MET A 240 -6.25 -22.79 0.18
CA MET A 240 -4.83 -23.00 0.53
C MET A 240 -4.17 -24.02 -0.39
N GLY A 241 -2.86 -23.90 -0.57
CA GLY A 241 -2.10 -24.80 -1.44
C GLY A 241 -0.91 -24.08 -2.07
N ASP A 242 -0.40 -24.63 -3.17
CA ASP A 242 0.74 -24.09 -3.91
C ASP A 242 0.34 -23.23 -5.13
N GLY A 243 -0.96 -23.03 -5.35
CA GLY A 243 -1.50 -22.27 -6.48
C GLY A 243 -1.73 -23.09 -7.75
N THR A 244 -1.02 -24.21 -7.93
CA THR A 244 -1.33 -25.20 -8.97
C THR A 244 -2.36 -26.22 -8.52
N VAL A 245 -2.40 -26.45 -7.20
CA VAL A 245 -3.44 -27.19 -6.50
C VAL A 245 -3.92 -26.32 -5.34
N CYS A 246 -5.20 -25.98 -5.35
CA CYS A 246 -5.84 -25.22 -4.28
C CYS A 246 -6.97 -26.05 -3.65
N VAL A 247 -6.89 -26.23 -2.34
CA VAL A 247 -7.91 -26.92 -1.53
C VAL A 247 -8.63 -25.93 -0.63
N GLU A 248 -9.89 -26.21 -0.35
CA GLU A 248 -10.72 -25.34 0.50
C GLU A 248 -10.18 -25.28 1.94
N ILE A 249 -10.19 -24.09 2.55
CA ILE A 249 -9.85 -23.92 3.96
C ILE A 249 -11.10 -24.12 4.81
N ASN A 250 -11.12 -25.18 5.61
CA ASN A 250 -12.12 -25.35 6.65
C ASN A 250 -11.71 -24.61 7.93
N ASN A 251 -12.15 -23.36 8.06
CA ASN A 251 -11.86 -22.52 9.22
C ASN A 251 -12.38 -23.09 10.56
N CYS A 252 -13.35 -24.01 10.56
CA CYS A 252 -13.82 -24.67 11.78
C CYS A 252 -12.83 -25.70 12.33
N GLU A 253 -11.92 -26.21 11.49
CA GLU A 253 -10.88 -27.19 11.85
C GLU A 253 -9.58 -26.51 12.30
N LEU A 254 -9.45 -25.20 12.03
CA LEU A 254 -8.33 -24.41 12.50
C LEU A 254 -8.42 -24.17 14.02
N GLN A 255 -7.27 -23.89 14.64
CA GLN A 255 -7.15 -23.68 16.09
C GLN A 255 -8.04 -22.55 16.61
N GLU A 256 -8.20 -21.47 15.84
CA GLU A 256 -9.07 -20.33 16.17
C GLU A 256 -10.56 -20.57 15.84
N ARG A 257 -10.91 -21.72 15.25
CA ARG A 257 -12.28 -22.11 14.84
C ARG A 257 -13.01 -21.01 14.04
N GLY A 258 -12.29 -20.29 13.19
CA GLY A 258 -12.82 -19.16 12.42
C GLY A 258 -13.42 -18.03 13.28
N GLY A 259 -12.94 -17.86 14.52
CA GLY A 259 -13.46 -16.89 15.48
C GLY A 259 -14.73 -17.33 16.22
N CYS A 260 -15.19 -18.58 16.03
CA CYS A 260 -16.39 -19.08 16.69
C CYS A 260 -16.17 -19.33 18.19
N SER A 261 -17.17 -18.96 19.00
CA SER A 261 -17.17 -19.19 20.44
C SER A 261 -16.93 -20.67 20.79
N PRO A 262 -16.11 -20.99 21.81
CA PRO A 262 -15.92 -22.38 22.28
C PRO A 262 -17.22 -23.01 22.81
N ASN A 263 -18.24 -22.18 23.08
CA ASN A 263 -19.54 -22.63 23.55
C ASN A 263 -20.60 -22.71 22.46
N ALA A 264 -20.22 -22.51 21.20
CA ALA A 264 -21.10 -22.59 20.06
C ALA A 264 -20.64 -23.61 19.02
N THR A 265 -21.55 -23.98 18.12
CA THR A 265 -21.31 -24.90 17.01
C THR A 265 -20.78 -24.07 15.83
N CYS A 266 -19.60 -24.43 15.32
CA CYS A 266 -19.03 -23.86 14.11
C CYS A 266 -19.49 -24.70 12.93
N ASN A 267 -20.11 -24.08 11.92
CA ASN A 267 -20.51 -24.76 10.69
C ASN A 267 -19.76 -24.15 9.51
N HIS A 268 -19.10 -25.00 8.73
CA HIS A 268 -18.45 -24.63 7.48
C HIS A 268 -19.50 -24.37 6.41
N ILE A 269 -19.45 -23.21 5.77
CA ILE A 269 -20.44 -22.80 4.75
C ILE A 269 -19.82 -22.54 3.37
N GLY A 270 -18.50 -22.62 3.26
CA GLY A 270 -17.74 -22.43 2.03
C GLY A 270 -16.26 -22.15 2.34
N PRO A 271 -15.41 -22.07 1.29
CA PRO A 271 -13.96 -21.90 1.45
C PRO A 271 -13.63 -20.70 2.36
N GLY A 272 -12.97 -20.95 3.49
CA GLY A 272 -12.61 -19.92 4.47
C GLY A 272 -13.79 -19.27 5.22
N GLN A 273 -15.02 -19.77 5.07
CA GLN A 273 -16.22 -19.17 5.65
C GLN A 273 -16.87 -20.07 6.71
N VAL A 274 -17.30 -19.45 7.81
CA VAL A 274 -17.95 -20.13 8.93
C VAL A 274 -19.20 -19.39 9.38
N VAL A 275 -20.15 -20.15 9.93
CA VAL A 275 -21.29 -19.60 10.68
C VAL A 275 -21.38 -20.24 12.05
N GLU A 276 -21.50 -19.39 13.07
CA GLU A 276 -21.71 -19.81 14.45
C GLU A 276 -23.20 -20.03 14.74
N THR A 277 -23.57 -21.19 15.27
CA THR A 277 -24.91 -21.47 15.77
C THR A 277 -24.89 -21.86 17.25
N ARG A 278 -25.95 -21.51 17.99
CA ARG A 278 -26.01 -21.79 19.43
C ARG A 278 -25.94 -23.28 19.71
N ASN A 279 -25.08 -23.69 20.65
CA ASN A 279 -24.98 -25.08 21.08
C ASN A 279 -26.04 -25.40 22.16
N PRO A 280 -27.08 -26.19 21.85
CA PRO A 280 -28.15 -26.50 22.80
C PRO A 280 -27.68 -27.38 23.98
N ARG A 281 -26.54 -28.08 23.88
CA ARG A 281 -26.02 -28.96 24.94
C ARG A 281 -25.29 -28.22 26.05
N LYS A 282 -24.63 -27.08 25.76
CA LYS A 282 -23.90 -26.28 26.75
C LYS A 282 -24.77 -25.22 27.44
N HIS A 283 -25.78 -24.67 26.75
CA HIS A 283 -26.72 -23.71 27.34
C HIS A 283 -27.59 -24.29 28.47
N LYS A 284 -27.88 -25.60 28.43
CA LYS A 284 -28.61 -26.29 29.52
C LYS A 284 -27.81 -26.36 30.83
N LYS A 285 -26.48 -26.26 30.82
CA LYS A 285 -25.66 -26.26 32.05
C LYS A 285 -25.65 -24.91 32.75
N SER A 286 -25.64 -23.78 32.03
CA SER A 286 -25.72 -22.44 32.64
C SER A 286 -27.11 -22.10 33.19
N ILE A 287 -28.19 -22.65 32.62
CA ILE A 287 -29.55 -22.45 33.14
C ILE A 287 -29.81 -23.31 34.40
N LYS A 288 -29.07 -24.40 34.61
CA LYS A 288 -29.19 -25.21 35.84
C LYS A 288 -28.52 -24.59 37.07
N LEU A 289 -27.59 -23.66 36.91
CA LEU A 289 -26.94 -22.97 38.04
C LEU A 289 -27.69 -21.69 38.47
N LEU A 290 -28.54 -21.13 37.61
CA LEU A 290 -29.31 -19.91 37.90
C LEU A 290 -30.71 -20.18 38.48
N HIS A 291 -31.15 -21.44 38.56
CA HIS A 291 -32.43 -21.81 39.19
C HIS A 291 -32.35 -21.99 40.72
N LEU A 292 -31.19 -21.71 41.35
CA LEU A 292 -31.04 -21.78 42.82
C LEU A 292 -31.01 -20.42 43.53
N LEU A 293 -31.14 -19.29 42.81
CA LEU A 293 -31.08 -17.95 43.41
C LEU A 293 -32.19 -16.99 42.96
N CYS A 294 -33.28 -17.47 42.34
CA CYS A 294 -34.39 -16.61 41.96
C CYS A 294 -35.75 -17.27 42.26
N ALA A 295 -36.01 -17.52 43.54
CA ALA A 295 -37.38 -17.46 44.04
C ALA A 295 -37.66 -15.98 44.35
N THR A 296 -38.67 -15.41 43.68
CA THR A 296 -39.14 -14.00 43.72
C THR A 296 -38.68 -13.07 42.59
N ALA A 297 -39.16 -13.33 41.38
CA ALA A 297 -39.63 -12.25 40.49
C ALA A 297 -40.44 -12.85 39.33
N SER A 298 -41.72 -12.47 39.28
CA SER A 298 -42.66 -12.84 38.26
C SER A 298 -42.31 -12.27 36.88
N ASN A 299 -42.78 -12.99 35.86
CA ASN A 299 -43.00 -12.60 34.47
C ASN A 299 -41.85 -12.70 33.45
N VAL A 300 -42.07 -13.65 32.55
CA VAL A 300 -41.43 -13.94 31.28
C VAL A 300 -41.58 -12.79 30.27
N LYS A 301 -40.52 -12.50 29.51
CA LYS A 301 -40.51 -12.40 28.02
C LYS A 301 -39.07 -12.26 27.49
N PRO A 302 -38.64 -13.06 26.49
CA PRO A 302 -37.35 -12.88 25.83
C PRO A 302 -37.50 -11.86 24.69
N LEU A 303 -36.68 -10.81 24.69
CA LEU A 303 -36.45 -10.00 23.50
C LEU A 303 -35.05 -10.32 22.97
N TYR A 304 -35.02 -11.06 21.87
CA TYR A 304 -33.86 -11.10 21.00
C TYR A 304 -33.87 -9.81 20.18
N THR A 305 -32.74 -9.12 20.11
CA THR A 305 -32.41 -8.21 19.01
C THR A 305 -30.93 -8.36 18.68
N MET A 306 -30.64 -8.61 17.41
CA MET A 306 -29.29 -8.63 16.83
C MET A 306 -28.96 -7.26 16.23
N LYS A 307 -27.63 -7.00 16.11
CA LYS A 307 -26.90 -6.09 15.19
C LYS A 307 -26.87 -4.58 15.51
N PRO A 308 -25.92 -3.77 14.93
CA PRO A 308 -24.67 -4.09 14.21
C PRO A 308 -23.43 -3.21 14.57
N LEU A 309 -22.31 -3.53 13.88
CA LEU A 309 -20.96 -2.94 13.78
C LEU A 309 -19.98 -3.26 14.91
#